data_AF-A0A349Z903-F1
#
_entry.id   AF-A0A349Z903-F1
#
_cell.length_a   1.000
_cell.length_b   1.000
_cell.length_c   1.000
_cell.angle_alpha   90.00
_cell.angle_beta   90.00
_cell.angle_gamma   90.00
#
_symmetry.space_group_name_H-M   'P 1'
#
loop_
_entity.id
_entity.type
_entity.pdbx_description
1 polymer ?
#
loop_
_entity_poly.entity_id
_entity_poly.type
_entity_poly.pdbx_seq_one_letter_code
_entity_poly.pdbx_strand_id
1 'polypeptide(L)'
;MLNNVSVKPLLAASLCALGLSFQAMAADVAIVIHGGAGTILKKNMTPEREKAYVEKLTEAVKKGYALLQSGVDGETAVVETIQVLEQSPLFNAGIGAVYTFDGEHELDASMMHGGTL
;
A
#
# COMPACT_ATOMS: atom_id res chain seq x y z
N MET A 1 27.43 17.57 74.39
CA MET A 1 27.62 16.18 73.96
C MET A 1 26.52 15.84 72.97
N LEU A 2 26.88 15.52 71.73
CA LEU A 2 26.14 14.68 70.77
C LEU A 2 24.74 15.20 70.33
N ASN A 3 24.34 15.30 69.07
CA ASN A 3 24.84 14.74 67.82
C ASN A 3 24.27 15.51 66.62
N ASN A 4 25.09 15.60 65.58
CA ASN A 4 24.72 15.93 64.20
C ASN A 4 23.61 15.02 63.69
N VAL A 5 22.56 15.61 63.11
CA VAL A 5 21.68 14.91 62.17
C VAL A 5 21.95 15.47 60.78
N SER A 6 22.70 14.68 60.01
CA SER A 6 22.96 14.88 58.59
C SER A 6 21.67 14.66 57.79
N VAL A 7 21.14 15.72 57.20
CA VAL A 7 20.04 15.60 56.23
C VAL A 7 20.68 15.33 54.87
N LYS A 8 20.74 14.06 54.47
CA LYS A 8 21.13 13.66 53.11
C LYS A 8 19.99 14.06 52.15
N PRO A 9 20.26 14.74 51.02
CA PRO A 9 19.25 14.99 50.02
C PRO A 9 18.83 13.67 49.38
N LEU A 10 17.52 13.44 49.32
CA LEU A 10 16.87 12.31 48.69
C LEU A 10 17.30 12.24 47.20
N LEU A 11 17.83 11.09 46.80
CA LEU A 11 18.05 10.73 45.40
C LEU A 11 16.70 10.76 44.68
N ALA A 12 16.48 11.75 43.81
CA ALA A 12 15.42 11.69 42.82
C ALA A 12 15.87 10.67 41.75
N ALA A 13 15.36 9.45 41.85
CA ALA A 13 15.48 8.47 40.77
C ALA A 13 14.65 8.97 39.58
N SER A 14 15.32 9.65 38.65
CA SER A 14 14.77 9.98 37.34
C SER A 14 14.42 8.66 36.66
N LEU A 15 13.12 8.36 36.60
CA LEU A 15 12.57 7.23 35.88
C LEU A 15 12.79 7.51 34.39
N CYS A 16 13.96 7.10 33.89
CA CYS A 16 14.29 7.12 32.49
C CYS A 16 13.35 6.11 31.82
N ALA A 17 12.20 6.59 31.36
CA ALA A 17 11.34 5.84 30.45
C ALA A 17 12.15 5.65 29.17
N LEU A 18 12.88 4.53 29.09
CA LEU A 18 13.40 4.04 27.82
C LEU A 18 12.17 3.82 26.94
N GLY A 19 11.91 4.80 26.06
CA GLY A 19 11.03 4.60 24.93
C GLY A 19 11.63 3.48 24.10
N LEU A 20 11.12 2.26 24.26
CA LEU A 20 11.31 1.23 23.26
C LEU A 20 10.64 1.75 21.99
N SER A 21 11.43 2.35 21.11
CA SER A 21 11.08 2.50 19.71
C SER A 21 10.92 1.09 19.15
N PHE A 22 9.68 0.65 19.00
CA PHE A 22 9.37 -0.46 18.10
C PHE A 22 9.73 0.01 16.69
N GLN A 23 10.96 -0.28 16.26
CA GLN A 23 11.27 -0.28 14.85
C GLN A 23 10.52 -1.46 14.25
N ALA A 24 9.47 -1.19 13.47
CA ALA A 24 8.88 -2.19 12.60
C ALA A 24 10.01 -2.77 11.76
N MET A 25 10.26 -4.08 11.90
CA MET A 25 11.22 -4.76 11.04
C MET A 25 10.68 -4.61 9.62
N ALA A 26 11.47 -4.02 8.72
CA ALA A 26 11.07 -3.90 7.33
C ALA A 26 10.78 -5.31 6.81
N ALA A 27 9.51 -5.60 6.55
CA ALA A 27 9.12 -6.89 6.04
C ALA A 27 9.64 -7.01 4.60
N ASP A 28 10.29 -8.14 4.28
CA ASP A 28 10.72 -8.44 2.90
C ASP A 28 9.47 -8.77 2.06
N VAL A 29 8.79 -7.72 1.62
CA VAL A 29 7.54 -7.78 0.88
C VAL A 29 7.75 -7.39 -0.57
N ALA A 30 6.93 -7.96 -1.45
CA ALA A 30 6.85 -7.59 -2.85
C ALA A 30 5.38 -7.50 -3.26
N ILE A 31 5.09 -6.60 -4.20
CA ILE A 31 3.79 -6.49 -4.86
C ILE A 31 4.01 -6.32 -6.36
N VAL A 32 3.18 -7.00 -7.14
CA VAL A 32 3.17 -6.91 -8.61
C VAL A 32 1.75 -6.63 -9.05
N ILE A 33 1.60 -5.77 -10.05
CA ILE A 33 0.32 -5.39 -10.64
C ILE A 33 0.37 -5.51 -12.16
N HIS A 34 -0.79 -5.62 -12.81
CA HIS A 34 -0.91 -5.44 -14.26
C HIS A 34 -2.15 -4.60 -14.60
N GLY A 35 -2.10 -3.88 -15.71
CA GLY A 35 -3.25 -3.14 -16.27
C GLY A 35 -3.97 -3.87 -17.42
N GLY A 36 -3.58 -5.12 -17.69
CA GLY A 36 -4.06 -5.91 -18.83
C GLY A 36 -2.95 -6.18 -19.85
N ALA A 37 -3.12 -7.23 -20.66
CA ALA A 37 -2.20 -7.61 -21.73
C ALA A 37 -2.98 -7.82 -23.03
N GLY A 38 -2.31 -7.71 -24.18
CA GLY A 38 -2.94 -7.87 -25.50
C GLY A 38 -2.15 -7.16 -26.59
N THR A 39 -2.83 -6.82 -27.69
CA THR A 39 -2.22 -6.13 -28.83
C THR A 39 -2.04 -4.63 -28.54
N ILE A 40 -1.11 -4.30 -27.66
CA ILE A 40 -0.71 -2.92 -27.34
C ILE A 40 0.41 -2.51 -28.30
N LEU A 41 0.05 -1.91 -29.43
CA LEU A 41 1.03 -1.51 -30.44
C LEU A 41 1.66 -0.16 -30.09
N LYS A 42 2.98 -0.11 -29.96
CA LYS A 42 3.74 1.11 -29.66
C LYS A 42 3.41 2.27 -30.62
N LYS A 43 3.17 1.97 -31.90
CA LYS A 43 2.78 2.96 -32.93
C LYS A 43 1.46 3.68 -32.63
N ASN A 44 0.59 3.08 -31.82
CA ASN A 44 -0.71 3.65 -31.43
C ASN A 44 -0.63 4.37 -30.06
N MET A 45 0.56 4.47 -29.47
CA MET A 45 0.78 5.10 -28.17
C MET A 45 1.48 6.45 -28.37
N THR A 46 0.85 7.52 -27.89
CA THR A 46 1.55 8.82 -27.79
C THR A 46 2.39 8.85 -26.51
N PRO A 47 3.46 9.68 -26.46
CA PRO A 47 4.26 9.83 -25.24
C PRO A 47 3.43 10.21 -24.01
N GLU A 48 2.40 11.03 -24.20
CA GLU A 48 1.51 11.50 -23.14
C GLU A 48 0.63 10.36 -22.62
N ARG A 49 0.09 9.53 -23.52
CA ARG A 49 -0.70 8.36 -23.13
C ARG A 49 0.15 7.35 -22.38
N GLU A 50 1.34 7.04 -22.89
CA GLU A 50 2.28 6.15 -22.21
C GLU A 50 2.64 6.65 -20.81
N LYS A 51 2.96 7.95 -20.71
CA LYS A 51 3.24 8.59 -19.43
C LYS A 51 2.06 8.45 -18.46
N ALA A 52 0.84 8.69 -18.91
CA ALA A 52 -0.35 8.55 -18.07
C ALA A 52 -0.54 7.11 -17.55
N TYR A 53 -0.31 6.09 -18.38
CA TYR A 53 -0.31 4.69 -17.96
C TYR A 53 0.76 4.40 -16.91
N VAL A 54 2.00 4.83 -17.16
CA VAL A 54 3.13 4.62 -16.24
C VAL A 54 2.88 5.32 -14.91
N GLU A 55 2.39 6.56 -14.91
CA GLU A 55 2.09 7.31 -13.70
C GLU A 55 1.01 6.61 -12.86
N LYS A 56 -0.08 6.16 -13.49
CA LYS A 56 -1.17 5.50 -12.77
C LYS A 56 -0.79 4.11 -12.25
N LEU A 57 -0.04 3.32 -13.02
CA LEU A 57 0.54 2.05 -12.53
C LEU A 57 1.49 2.30 -11.35
N THR A 58 2.31 3.35 -11.44
CA THR A 58 3.25 3.73 -10.38
C THR A 58 2.50 4.15 -9.10
N GLU A 59 1.41 4.89 -9.23
CA GLU A 59 0.53 5.25 -8.11
C GLU A 59 -0.04 4.00 -7.42
N ALA A 60 -0.65 3.10 -8.19
CA ALA A 60 -1.30 1.90 -7.68
C ALA A 60 -0.32 0.95 -6.96
N VAL A 61 0.85 0.71 -7.57
CA VAL A 61 1.86 -0.20 -6.98
C VAL A 61 2.50 0.41 -5.74
N LYS A 62 2.77 1.73 -5.72
CA LYS A 62 3.33 2.40 -4.55
C LYS A 62 2.37 2.42 -3.38
N LYS A 63 1.06 2.58 -3.63
CA LYS A 63 0.03 2.55 -2.58
C LYS A 63 0.03 1.20 -1.86
N GLY A 64 -0.08 0.09 -2.61
CA GLY A 64 -0.06 -1.25 -2.02
C GLY A 64 1.26 -1.58 -1.35
N TYR A 65 2.38 -1.22 -1.97
CA TYR A 65 3.70 -1.46 -1.39
C TYR A 65 3.89 -0.74 -0.06
N ALA A 66 3.45 0.52 0.06
CA ALA A 66 3.52 1.28 1.30
C ALA A 66 2.67 0.66 2.42
N LEU A 67 1.50 0.11 2.09
CA LEU A 67 0.64 -0.62 3.04
C LEU A 67 1.35 -1.89 3.54
N LEU A 68 1.90 -2.70 2.63
CA LEU A 68 2.64 -3.92 2.98
C LEU A 68 3.87 -3.60 3.85
N GLN A 69 4.64 -2.56 3.51
CA GLN A 69 5.78 -2.12 4.34
C GLN A 69 5.37 -1.69 5.75
N SER A 70 4.15 -1.18 5.90
CA SER A 70 3.60 -0.76 7.19
C SER A 70 3.03 -1.92 8.01
N GLY A 71 3.09 -3.16 7.49
CA GLY A 71 2.56 -4.35 8.15
C GLY A 71 1.04 -4.51 8.02
N VAL A 72 0.42 -3.82 7.06
CA VAL A 72 -1.01 -4.01 6.75
C VAL A 72 -1.21 -5.35 6.03
N ASP A 73 -2.32 -6.02 6.33
CA ASP A 73 -2.68 -7.30 5.74
C ASP A 73 -2.69 -7.27 4.20
N GLY A 74 -2.21 -8.36 3.59
CA GLY A 74 -2.04 -8.46 2.15
C GLY A 74 -3.33 -8.26 1.36
N GLU A 75 -4.46 -8.77 1.86
CA GLU A 75 -5.79 -8.56 1.24
C GLU A 75 -6.16 -7.08 1.16
N THR A 76 -5.95 -6.35 2.25
CA THR A 76 -6.18 -4.91 2.30
C THR A 76 -5.28 -4.18 1.32
N ALA A 77 -3.98 -4.51 1.28
CA ALA A 77 -3.05 -3.91 0.32
C ALA A 77 -3.45 -4.16 -1.15
N VAL A 78 -3.91 -5.38 -1.46
CA VAL A 78 -4.40 -5.75 -2.80
C VAL A 78 -5.67 -4.97 -3.16
N VAL A 79 -6.66 -4.91 -2.27
CA VAL A 79 -7.90 -4.14 -2.50
C VAL A 79 -7.60 -2.66 -2.74
N GLU A 80 -6.79 -2.06 -1.88
CA GLU A 80 -6.43 -0.65 -1.98
C GLU A 80 -5.68 -0.32 -3.28
N THR A 81 -4.86 -1.24 -3.78
CA THR A 81 -4.18 -1.14 -5.07
C THR A 81 -5.14 -1.28 -6.24
N ILE A 82 -6.04 -2.29 -6.22
CA ILE A 82 -7.01 -2.53 -7.30
C ILE A 82 -7.96 -1.34 -7.43
N GLN A 83 -8.40 -0.74 -6.33
CA GLN A 83 -9.26 0.44 -6.36
C GLN A 83 -8.62 1.64 -7.10
N VAL A 84 -7.29 1.81 -7.06
CA VAL A 84 -6.62 2.86 -7.85
C VAL A 84 -6.74 2.59 -9.35
N LEU A 85 -6.68 1.31 -9.75
CA LEU A 85 -6.82 0.90 -11.14
C LEU A 85 -8.28 1.01 -11.60
N GLU A 86 -9.23 0.53 -10.81
CA GLU A 86 -10.68 0.57 -11.12
C GLU A 86 -11.25 1.99 -11.16
N GLN A 87 -10.66 2.95 -10.45
CA GLN A 87 -11.09 4.35 -10.52
C GLN A 87 -10.46 5.11 -11.69
N SER A 88 -9.61 4.47 -12.48
CA SER A 88 -8.88 5.08 -13.58
C SER A 88 -9.45 4.65 -14.94
N PRO A 89 -9.94 5.59 -15.78
CA PRO A 89 -10.50 5.28 -17.10
C PRO A 89 -9.48 4.69 -18.10
N LEU A 90 -8.21 4.60 -17.71
CA LEU A 90 -7.14 4.00 -18.52
C LEU A 90 -7.20 2.48 -18.55
N PHE A 91 -7.86 1.82 -17.59
CA PHE A 91 -7.87 0.36 -17.49
C PHE A 91 -9.27 -0.19 -17.70
N ASN A 92 -9.33 -1.40 -18.25
CA ASN A 92 -10.58 -2.12 -18.43
C ASN A 92 -11.01 -2.81 -17.13
N ALA A 93 -11.37 -2.02 -16.12
CA ALA A 93 -11.93 -2.45 -14.85
C ALA A 93 -12.64 -1.25 -14.20
N GLY A 94 -13.80 -1.45 -13.57
CA GLY A 94 -14.56 -0.35 -12.98
C GLY A 94 -14.82 0.80 -13.96
N ILE A 95 -14.34 1.99 -13.63
CA ILE A 95 -14.33 3.15 -14.54
C ILE A 95 -13.34 2.88 -15.67
N GLY A 96 -13.85 2.78 -16.90
CA GLY A 96 -13.05 2.40 -18.07
C GLY A 96 -13.36 1.00 -18.59
N ALA A 97 -14.32 0.31 -17.97
CA ALA A 97 -14.84 -0.95 -18.46
C ALA A 97 -15.31 -0.85 -19.91
N VAL A 98 -15.00 -1.91 -20.67
CA VAL A 98 -15.48 -2.07 -22.04
C VAL A 98 -16.98 -2.33 -22.06
N TYR A 99 -17.56 -2.19 -23.26
CA TYR A 99 -18.98 -2.43 -23.49
C TYR A 99 -19.24 -3.90 -23.82
N THR A 100 -20.38 -4.41 -23.39
CA THR A 100 -20.99 -5.62 -23.93
C THR A 100 -21.47 -5.39 -25.35
N PHE A 101 -21.94 -6.46 -26.02
CA PHE A 101 -22.56 -6.34 -27.34
C PHE A 101 -23.77 -5.40 -27.34
N ASP A 102 -24.55 -5.40 -26.25
CA ASP A 102 -25.75 -4.59 -26.10
C ASP A 102 -25.47 -3.14 -25.67
N GLY A 103 -24.18 -2.77 -25.51
CA GLY A 103 -23.78 -1.42 -25.12
C GLY A 103 -23.88 -1.14 -23.62
N GLU A 104 -23.88 -2.18 -22.79
CA GLU A 104 -23.89 -2.10 -21.33
C GLU A 104 -22.51 -2.41 -20.72
N HIS A 105 -22.38 -2.37 -19.39
CA HIS A 105 -21.18 -2.80 -18.67
C HIS A 105 -21.49 -3.97 -17.73
N GLU A 106 -20.75 -5.07 -17.89
CA GLU A 106 -20.76 -6.22 -16.99
C GLU A 106 -19.35 -6.39 -16.41
N LEU A 107 -19.25 -6.53 -15.09
CA LEU A 107 -17.99 -6.48 -14.36
C LEU A 107 -17.81 -7.75 -13.52
N ASP A 108 -16.59 -8.28 -13.54
CA ASP A 108 -16.17 -9.42 -12.74
C ASP A 108 -14.94 -9.08 -11.89
N ALA A 109 -14.88 -9.62 -10.68
CA ALA A 109 -13.72 -9.51 -9.79
C ALA A 109 -13.59 -10.76 -8.91
N SER A 110 -12.36 -11.09 -8.50
CA SER A 110 -12.08 -12.21 -7.60
C SER A 110 -10.90 -11.88 -6.68
N MET A 111 -10.90 -12.46 -5.49
CA MET A 111 -9.82 -12.31 -4.50
C MET A 111 -9.58 -13.65 -3.81
N MET A 112 -8.34 -13.90 -3.40
CA MET A 112 -7.94 -15.13 -2.73
C MET A 112 -7.00 -14.81 -1.56
N HIS A 113 -7.33 -15.31 -0.38
CA HIS A 113 -6.40 -15.33 0.75
C HIS A 113 -5.54 -16.60 0.67
N GLY A 114 -4.25 -16.44 0.37
CA GLY A 114 -3.33 -17.57 0.18
C GLY A 114 -2.95 -18.33 1.46
N GLY A 115 -3.22 -17.78 2.65
CA GLY A 115 -2.90 -18.42 3.93
C GLY A 115 -3.92 -19.45 4.43
N THR A 116 -5.05 -19.61 3.73
CA THR A 116 -6.18 -20.46 4.17
C THR A 116 -6.59 -21.49 3.12
N LEU A 117 -5.76 -21.73 2.10
CA LEU A 117 -6.00 -22.64 0.98
C LEU A 117 -4.76 -23.53 0.76
#